data_AF-A0A2V8Z466-F1
#
_entry.id   AF-A0A2V8Z466-F1
#
_cell.length_a   1.000
_cell.length_b   1.000
_cell.length_c   1.000
_cell.angle_alpha   90.00
_cell.angle_beta   90.00
_cell.angle_gamma   90.00
#
_symmetry.space_group_name_H-M   'P 1'
#
loop_
_entity.id
_entity.type
_entity.pdbx_description
1 polymer ?
#
loop_
_entity_poly.entity_id
_entity_poly.type
_entity_poly.pdbx_seq_one_letter_code
_entity_poly.pdbx_strand_id
1 'polypeptide(L)'
;MPKRLPKRRTLAEQVEEVVQAMLVSLQPRPEPAPHRDLGPLLAIVRELRYLPRQEFRAALKSDLQRRASVSINKGTESSAAAPAARAIHYMRPGFTSITPYIVVSGASQFIDFLRRAFDGQERIRVPLPDGKLMHAEVAIGNGVIETADANEQIPPAPTDIHLYVNDADATFDRALAAGAASIYRPTDEHPSGDRWGALTDLFGNRWYIATPKGWTPGPEGLRSVQPYLHLREAHKMILFMEAAFGAEEMGVHKSPEGRVVHATMRIGNATLEIDEAHGEYQPKPCHLHIFVPDADATYAQALGAGATSVEPPTDKPYGDRSAGVKDPFGNTWYLNTFLGR
;
A
#
# COMPACT_ATOMS: atom_id res chain seq x y z
N MET A 1 15.02 50.08 -35.00
CA MET A 1 14.19 48.88 -35.27
C MET A 1 13.17 48.74 -34.15
N PRO A 2 11.85 48.77 -34.44
CA PRO A 2 10.85 48.59 -33.40
C PRO A 2 10.89 47.14 -32.89
N LYS A 3 11.15 46.95 -31.58
CA LYS A 3 11.05 45.63 -30.93
C LYS A 3 9.60 45.15 -31.09
N ARG A 4 9.39 44.08 -31.86
CA ARG A 4 8.10 43.38 -31.93
C ARG A 4 7.73 42.95 -30.51
N LEU A 5 6.68 43.54 -29.95
CA LEU A 5 6.08 43.08 -28.70
C LEU A 5 5.65 41.61 -28.88
N PRO A 6 5.93 40.72 -27.91
CA PRO A 6 5.56 39.32 -28.02
C PRO A 6 4.04 39.20 -28.20
N LYS A 7 3.63 38.34 -29.14
CA LYS A 7 2.23 38.11 -29.46
C LYS A 7 1.52 37.57 -28.22
N ARG A 8 0.44 38.21 -27.78
CA ARG A 8 -0.33 37.80 -26.61
C ARG A 8 -0.88 36.39 -26.83
N ARG A 9 -0.55 35.47 -25.92
CA ARG A 9 -1.07 34.10 -25.94
C ARG A 9 -2.57 34.11 -25.71
N THR A 10 -3.28 33.26 -26.42
CA THR A 10 -4.73 33.08 -26.29
C THR A 10 -5.09 32.46 -24.93
N LEU A 11 -6.34 32.60 -24.51
CA LEU A 11 -6.84 31.96 -23.29
C LEU A 11 -6.64 30.42 -23.33
N ALA A 12 -6.87 29.81 -24.50
CA ALA A 12 -6.71 28.37 -24.68
C ALA A 12 -5.27 27.91 -24.43
N GLU A 13 -4.29 28.60 -25.03
CA GLU A 13 -2.86 28.30 -24.84
C GLU A 13 -2.43 28.48 -23.38
N GLN A 14 -2.95 29.51 -22.69
CA GLN A 14 -2.66 29.74 -21.27
C GLN A 14 -3.28 28.68 -20.36
N VAL A 15 -4.50 28.20 -20.66
CA VAL A 15 -5.15 27.14 -19.87
C VAL A 15 -4.43 25.80 -20.07
N GLU A 16 -4.13 25.44 -21.31
CA GLU A 16 -3.49 24.15 -21.64
C GLU A 16 -2.11 23.99 -20.99
N GLU A 17 -1.28 25.03 -21.03
CA GLU A 17 0.05 25.00 -20.39
C GLU A 17 -0.04 24.88 -18.86
N VAL A 18 -1.00 25.57 -18.24
CA VAL A 18 -1.19 25.48 -16.78
C VAL A 18 -1.74 24.11 -16.40
N VAL A 19 -2.66 23.54 -17.16
CA VAL A 19 -3.17 22.17 -16.93
C VAL A 19 -2.05 21.15 -17.08
N GLN A 20 -1.23 21.23 -18.13
CA GLN A 20 -0.09 20.32 -18.33
C GLN A 20 0.93 20.45 -17.20
N ALA A 21 1.33 21.67 -16.84
CA ALA A 21 2.22 21.90 -15.69
C ALA A 21 1.65 21.33 -14.38
N MET A 22 0.34 21.47 -14.18
CA MET A 22 -0.37 20.88 -13.04
C MET A 22 -0.42 19.35 -13.06
N LEU A 23 -0.46 18.70 -14.22
CA LEU A 23 -0.50 17.24 -14.35
C LEU A 23 0.87 16.60 -14.11
N VAL A 24 1.97 17.31 -14.42
CA VAL A 24 3.34 16.84 -14.21
C VAL A 24 4.04 17.50 -13.01
N SER A 25 3.26 18.15 -12.14
CA SER A 25 3.74 18.80 -10.90
C SER A 25 4.85 19.86 -11.11
N LEU A 26 4.81 20.57 -12.22
CA LEU A 26 5.68 21.71 -12.52
C LEU A 26 5.00 23.04 -12.20
N GLN A 27 5.80 24.08 -11.92
CA GLN A 27 5.27 25.44 -11.80
C GLN A 27 4.93 25.99 -13.19
N PRO A 28 3.69 26.48 -13.42
CA PRO A 28 3.34 27.10 -14.68
C PRO A 28 4.17 28.36 -14.90
N ARG A 29 4.51 28.64 -16.15
CA ARG A 29 5.28 29.81 -16.53
C ARG A 29 4.54 31.09 -16.11
N PRO A 30 5.24 32.09 -15.52
CA PRO A 30 4.61 33.35 -15.16
C PRO A 30 4.09 34.08 -16.39
N GLU A 31 2.79 34.43 -16.39
CA GLU A 31 2.13 35.15 -17.48
C GLU A 31 1.99 36.64 -17.12
N PRO A 32 2.62 37.57 -17.85
CA PRO A 32 2.62 38.99 -17.53
C PRO A 32 1.26 39.70 -17.74
N ALA A 33 0.33 39.12 -18.51
CA ALA A 33 -1.01 39.68 -18.74
C ALA A 33 -2.10 38.59 -18.82
N PRO A 34 -2.41 37.92 -17.68
CA PRO A 34 -3.31 36.77 -17.66
C PRO A 34 -4.70 37.15 -18.17
N HIS A 35 -5.33 36.22 -18.88
CA HIS A 35 -6.70 36.44 -19.34
C HIS A 35 -7.66 36.52 -18.14
N ARG A 36 -8.64 37.43 -18.19
CA ARG A 36 -9.56 37.69 -17.06
C ARG A 36 -10.32 36.44 -16.59
N ASP A 37 -10.60 35.53 -17.53
CA ASP A 37 -11.36 34.30 -17.30
C ASP A 37 -10.47 33.11 -16.89
N LEU A 38 -9.14 33.30 -16.82
CA LEU A 38 -8.19 32.26 -16.46
C LEU A 38 -8.40 31.82 -15.00
N GLY A 39 -8.60 32.75 -14.07
CA GLY A 39 -8.82 32.44 -12.64
C GLY A 39 -10.03 31.54 -12.38
N PRO A 40 -11.24 31.89 -12.88
CA PRO A 40 -12.43 31.05 -12.76
C PRO A 40 -12.27 29.66 -13.40
N LEU A 41 -11.62 29.56 -14.57
CA LEU A 41 -11.39 28.28 -15.23
C LEU A 41 -10.39 27.40 -14.45
N LEU A 42 -9.36 27.99 -13.84
CA LEU A 42 -8.41 27.26 -13.00
C LEU A 42 -9.05 26.73 -11.70
N ALA A 43 -10.03 27.44 -11.15
CA ALA A 43 -10.82 26.94 -10.03
C ALA A 43 -11.59 25.67 -10.44
N ILE A 44 -12.26 25.70 -11.60
CA ILE A 44 -12.98 24.52 -12.13
C ILE A 44 -12.00 23.36 -12.41
N VAL A 45 -10.85 23.61 -13.04
CA VAL A 45 -9.85 22.57 -13.32
C VAL A 45 -9.30 21.93 -12.03
N ARG A 46 -9.13 22.71 -10.96
CA ARG A 46 -8.74 22.20 -9.63
C ARG A 46 -9.81 21.27 -9.03
N GLU A 47 -11.08 21.63 -9.17
CA GLU A 47 -12.20 20.80 -8.73
C GLU A 47 -12.35 19.53 -9.58
N LEU A 48 -12.08 19.62 -10.90
CA LEU A 48 -12.17 18.50 -11.83
C LEU A 48 -11.05 17.45 -11.66
N ARG A 49 -9.92 17.82 -11.06
CA ARG A 49 -8.78 16.92 -10.79
C ARG A 49 -9.19 15.66 -10.00
N TYR A 50 -10.25 15.74 -9.20
CA TYR A 50 -10.68 14.68 -8.29
C TYR A 50 -12.02 14.04 -8.66
N LEU A 51 -12.56 14.30 -9.85
CA LEU A 51 -13.80 13.68 -10.30
C LEU A 51 -13.53 12.46 -11.20
N PRO A 52 -14.22 11.32 -10.99
CA PRO A 52 -14.01 10.12 -11.80
C PRO A 52 -14.47 10.35 -13.24
N ARG A 53 -13.75 9.75 -14.19
CA ARG A 53 -13.91 9.91 -15.65
C ARG A 53 -15.36 9.68 -16.10
N GLN A 54 -15.74 10.30 -17.22
CA GLN A 54 -17.08 10.18 -17.80
C GLN A 54 -17.48 8.70 -18.03
N GLU A 55 -16.52 7.84 -18.36
CA GLU A 55 -16.70 6.39 -18.49
C GLU A 55 -17.14 5.74 -17.17
N PHE A 56 -16.54 6.12 -16.04
CA PHE A 56 -16.91 5.61 -14.71
C PHE A 56 -18.32 6.07 -14.31
N ARG A 57 -18.68 7.33 -14.56
CA ARG A 57 -20.04 7.83 -14.30
C ARG A 57 -21.08 7.13 -15.18
N ALA A 58 -20.73 6.85 -16.44
CA ALA A 58 -21.58 6.11 -17.36
C ALA A 58 -21.75 4.65 -16.90
N ALA A 59 -20.66 3.99 -16.47
CA ALA A 59 -20.69 2.64 -15.93
C ALA A 59 -21.50 2.56 -14.63
N LEU A 60 -21.30 3.49 -13.69
CA LEU A 60 -22.05 3.56 -12.45
C LEU A 60 -23.54 3.82 -12.69
N LYS A 61 -23.89 4.74 -13.61
CA LYS A 61 -25.28 5.00 -13.99
C LYS A 61 -25.93 3.78 -14.64
N SER A 62 -25.21 3.10 -15.54
CA SER A 62 -25.69 1.87 -16.20
C SER A 62 -25.94 0.75 -15.18
N ASP A 63 -25.03 0.58 -14.21
CA ASP A 63 -25.18 -0.43 -13.15
C ASP A 63 -26.34 -0.11 -12.20
N LEU A 64 -26.50 1.15 -11.81
CA LEU A 64 -27.64 1.60 -10.99
C LEU A 64 -28.99 1.43 -11.72
N GLN A 65 -29.04 1.74 -13.02
CA GLN A 65 -30.24 1.54 -13.84
C GLN A 65 -30.56 0.05 -14.04
N ARG A 66 -29.55 -0.79 -14.24
CA ARG A 66 -29.70 -2.25 -14.31
C ARG A 66 -30.28 -2.82 -13.00
N ARG A 67 -29.77 -2.38 -11.85
CA ARG A 67 -30.27 -2.80 -10.52
C ARG A 67 -31.70 -2.32 -10.26
N ALA A 68 -32.03 -1.09 -10.65
CA ALA A 68 -33.38 -0.56 -10.54
C ALA A 68 -34.39 -1.32 -11.43
N SER A 69 -33.96 -1.75 -12.63
CA SER A 69 -34.78 -2.53 -13.57
C SER A 69 -35.04 -3.96 -13.06
N VAL A 70 -34.05 -4.57 -12.42
CA VAL A 70 -34.18 -5.91 -11.80
C VAL A 70 -35.12 -5.87 -10.58
N SER A 71 -35.19 -4.74 -9.86
CA SER A 71 -36.09 -4.54 -8.72
C SER A 71 -37.57 -4.36 -9.10
N ILE A 72 -37.89 -4.00 -10.35
CA ILE A 72 -39.28 -3.81 -10.81
C ILE A 72 -39.90 -5.13 -11.32
N ASN A 73 -39.10 -6.10 -11.76
CA ASN A 73 -39.57 -7.37 -12.32
C ASN A 73 -39.67 -8.54 -11.32
N LYS A 74 -39.51 -8.28 -10.01
CA LYS A 74 -39.70 -9.29 -8.95
C LYS A 74 -40.65 -8.79 -7.85
N GLY A 75 -41.91 -8.55 -8.22
CA GLY A 75 -43.07 -8.80 -7.35
C GLY A 75 -43.90 -9.86 -8.07
N THR A 76 -44.35 -10.96 -7.47
CA THR A 76 -44.83 -11.19 -6.12
C THR A 76 -44.60 -12.64 -5.73
N GLU A 77 -43.97 -12.91 -4.59
CA GLU A 77 -44.34 -14.02 -3.71
C GLU A 77 -43.68 -13.85 -2.34
N SER A 78 -44.53 -13.96 -1.32
CA SER A 78 -44.24 -13.67 0.08
C SER A 78 -43.47 -14.82 0.72
N SER A 79 -42.30 -14.54 1.28
CA SER A 79 -41.65 -15.39 2.28
C SER A 79 -40.84 -14.49 3.22
N ALA A 80 -40.93 -14.80 4.52
CA ALA A 80 -40.46 -13.99 5.63
C ALA A 80 -39.07 -13.35 5.40
N ALA A 81 -38.98 -12.04 5.67
CA ALA A 81 -37.73 -11.30 5.57
C ALA A 81 -36.69 -11.89 6.53
N ALA A 82 -35.71 -12.59 5.96
CA ALA A 82 -34.41 -12.78 6.62
C ALA A 82 -33.84 -11.39 6.94
N PRO A 83 -33.19 -11.20 8.10
CA PRO A 83 -32.62 -9.91 8.46
C PRO A 83 -31.65 -9.46 7.35
N ALA A 84 -31.77 -8.20 6.93
CA ALA A 84 -30.88 -7.58 5.96
C ALA A 84 -29.43 -7.88 6.35
N ALA A 85 -28.72 -8.61 5.48
CA ALA A 85 -27.34 -8.98 5.71
C ALA A 85 -26.55 -7.69 5.99
N ARG A 86 -26.05 -7.56 7.23
CA ARG A 86 -25.04 -6.58 7.59
C ARG A 86 -23.94 -6.66 6.52
N ALA A 87 -23.58 -5.55 5.89
CA ALA A 87 -22.40 -5.50 5.04
C ALA A 87 -21.20 -5.91 5.92
N ILE A 88 -20.74 -7.15 5.77
CA ILE A 88 -19.62 -7.67 6.53
C ILE A 88 -18.39 -6.91 6.04
N HIS A 89 -17.71 -6.21 6.94
CA HIS A 89 -16.42 -5.62 6.62
C HIS A 89 -15.45 -6.78 6.43
N TYR A 90 -14.97 -7.00 5.20
CA TYR A 90 -14.08 -8.13 4.87
C TYR A 90 -12.67 -8.00 5.50
N MET A 91 -12.39 -6.88 6.16
CA MET A 91 -11.18 -6.65 6.96
C MET A 91 -11.50 -6.78 8.44
N ARG A 92 -10.58 -7.39 9.21
CA ARG A 92 -10.66 -7.36 10.67
C ARG A 92 -10.54 -5.91 11.19
N PRO A 93 -11.29 -5.51 12.24
CA PRO A 93 -11.15 -4.17 12.80
C PRO A 93 -9.72 -3.81 13.22
N GLY A 94 -9.25 -2.65 12.78
CA GLY A 94 -7.89 -2.16 13.05
C GLY A 94 -6.80 -2.79 12.17
N PHE A 95 -7.17 -3.52 11.12
CA PHE A 95 -6.26 -3.96 10.06
C PHE A 95 -6.32 -3.04 8.84
N THR A 96 -5.27 -3.11 8.06
CA THR A 96 -5.17 -2.54 6.72
C THR A 96 -5.19 -3.66 5.68
N SER A 97 -5.47 -3.32 4.43
CA SER A 97 -5.54 -4.29 3.34
C SER A 97 -4.22 -5.03 3.06
N ILE A 98 -3.09 -4.51 3.53
CA ILE A 98 -1.77 -5.16 3.49
C ILE A 98 -1.21 -5.13 4.92
N THR A 99 -0.69 -6.26 5.38
CA THR A 99 -0.03 -6.45 6.67
C THR A 99 1.23 -7.29 6.47
N PRO A 100 2.43 -6.77 6.77
CA PRO A 100 3.65 -7.58 6.72
C PRO A 100 3.59 -8.71 7.73
N TYR A 101 3.96 -9.92 7.31
CA TYR A 101 4.11 -11.07 8.17
C TYR A 101 5.60 -11.43 8.29
N ILE A 102 6.22 -11.02 9.40
CA ILE A 102 7.66 -11.11 9.60
C ILE A 102 7.97 -12.32 10.47
N VAL A 103 8.50 -13.38 9.86
CA VAL A 103 8.92 -14.59 10.55
C VAL A 103 10.37 -14.44 10.99
N VAL A 104 10.64 -14.61 12.28
CA VAL A 104 11.96 -14.38 12.88
C VAL A 104 12.35 -15.52 13.82
N SER A 105 13.64 -15.70 14.05
CA SER A 105 14.11 -16.52 15.17
C SER A 105 14.06 -15.68 16.46
N GLY A 106 13.11 -15.96 17.35
CA GLY A 106 12.91 -15.20 18.58
C GLY A 106 11.86 -14.09 18.45
N ALA A 107 10.63 -14.47 18.13
CA ALA A 107 9.53 -13.51 17.92
C ALA A 107 9.22 -12.67 19.16
N SER A 108 9.37 -13.25 20.37
CA SER A 108 9.21 -12.47 21.61
C SER A 108 10.24 -11.33 21.72
N GLN A 109 11.51 -11.58 21.37
CA GLN A 109 12.55 -10.55 21.36
C GLN A 109 12.30 -9.51 20.27
N PHE A 110 11.73 -9.91 19.13
CA PHE A 110 11.35 -8.99 18.07
C PHE A 110 10.21 -8.07 18.51
N ILE A 111 9.18 -8.59 19.18
CA ILE A 111 8.10 -7.79 19.76
C ILE A 111 8.66 -6.78 20.78
N ASP A 112 9.61 -7.19 21.63
CA ASP A 112 10.29 -6.28 22.57
C ASP A 112 11.11 -5.19 21.85
N PHE A 113 11.71 -5.50 20.70
CA PHE A 113 12.35 -4.50 19.85
C PHE A 113 11.30 -3.53 19.28
N LEU A 114 10.22 -4.00 18.67
CA LEU A 114 9.15 -3.15 18.12
C LEU A 114 8.56 -2.22 19.18
N ARG A 115 8.34 -2.71 20.41
CA ARG A 115 7.86 -1.91 21.54
C ARG A 115 8.83 -0.79 21.90
N ARG A 116 10.13 -1.08 22.03
CA ARG A 116 11.14 -0.11 22.47
C ARG A 116 11.54 0.88 21.38
N ALA A 117 11.63 0.41 20.14
CA ALA A 117 12.10 1.19 19.00
C ALA A 117 10.98 2.04 18.40
N PHE A 118 9.79 1.45 18.22
CA PHE A 118 8.73 2.00 17.37
C PHE A 118 7.41 2.22 18.10
N ASP A 119 7.42 2.17 19.44
CA ASP A 119 6.23 2.30 20.28
C ASP A 119 5.14 1.25 19.94
N GLY A 120 5.60 0.06 19.51
CA GLY A 120 4.73 -1.04 19.12
C GLY A 120 3.86 -1.54 20.28
N GLN A 121 2.57 -1.69 20.00
CA GLN A 121 1.57 -2.17 20.96
C GLN A 121 1.15 -3.59 20.60
N GLU A 122 1.56 -4.56 21.41
CA GLU A 122 1.12 -5.94 21.27
C GLU A 122 -0.40 -6.03 21.46
N ARG A 123 -1.08 -6.64 20.48
CA ARG A 123 -2.54 -6.82 20.47
C ARG A 123 -2.93 -8.27 20.70
N ILE A 124 -2.24 -9.17 20.03
CA ILE A 124 -2.48 -10.62 20.08
C ILE A 124 -1.14 -11.31 20.28
N ARG A 125 -1.15 -12.34 21.11
CA ARG A 125 -0.04 -13.27 21.29
C ARG A 125 -0.60 -14.68 21.45
N VAL A 126 -0.13 -15.59 20.60
CA VAL A 126 -0.53 -16.99 20.61
C VAL A 126 0.71 -17.86 20.84
N PRO A 127 0.99 -18.23 22.11
CA PRO A 127 2.16 -19.04 22.44
C PRO A 127 1.94 -20.51 22.10
N LEU A 128 3.03 -21.18 21.74
CA LEU A 128 3.15 -22.64 21.68
C LEU A 128 3.59 -23.19 23.05
N PRO A 129 3.37 -24.49 23.32
CA PRO A 129 3.77 -25.10 24.60
C PRO A 129 5.27 -25.02 24.92
N ASP A 130 6.12 -24.90 23.90
CA ASP A 130 7.58 -24.76 24.05
C ASP A 130 8.04 -23.31 24.29
N GLY A 131 7.11 -22.36 24.37
CA GLY A 131 7.38 -20.94 24.60
C GLY A 131 7.65 -20.12 23.33
N LYS A 132 7.71 -20.76 22.15
CA LYS A 132 7.73 -20.05 20.86
C LYS A 132 6.36 -19.43 20.57
N LEU A 133 6.30 -18.48 19.67
CA LEU A 133 5.06 -17.86 19.22
C LEU A 133 4.61 -18.47 17.90
N MET A 134 3.40 -19.03 17.89
CA MET A 134 2.73 -19.43 16.66
C MET A 134 2.30 -18.21 15.85
N HIS A 135 1.85 -17.16 16.55
CA HIS A 135 1.39 -15.90 15.94
C HIS A 135 1.39 -14.78 16.98
N ALA A 136 1.65 -13.56 16.53
CA ALA A 136 1.46 -12.34 17.30
C ALA A 136 1.15 -11.17 16.36
N GLU A 137 0.46 -10.17 16.91
CA GLU A 137 0.08 -8.94 16.19
C GLU A 137 0.55 -7.74 17.00
N VAL A 138 1.31 -6.85 16.36
CA VAL A 138 1.83 -5.63 16.98
C VAL A 138 1.38 -4.43 16.17
N ALA A 139 0.57 -3.57 16.78
CA ALA A 139 0.17 -2.30 16.15
C ALA A 139 1.29 -1.27 16.24
N ILE A 140 1.55 -0.56 15.15
CA ILE A 140 2.50 0.54 15.06
C ILE A 140 1.83 1.67 14.27
N GLY A 141 1.60 2.80 14.91
CA GLY A 141 0.82 3.90 14.33
C GLY A 141 -0.57 3.42 13.88
N ASN A 142 -0.90 3.62 12.60
CA ASN A 142 -2.17 3.16 12.01
C ASN A 142 -2.04 1.86 11.20
N GLY A 143 -0.96 1.09 11.41
CA GLY A 143 -0.70 -0.21 10.77
C GLY A 143 -0.47 -1.32 11.79
N VAL A 144 -0.32 -2.54 11.30
CA VAL A 144 -0.04 -3.75 12.09
C VAL A 144 1.11 -4.50 11.45
N ILE A 145 1.95 -5.12 12.28
CA ILE A 145 2.88 -6.17 11.88
C ILE A 145 2.40 -7.47 12.51
N GLU A 146 2.34 -8.50 11.69
CA GLU A 146 2.18 -9.87 12.17
C GLU A 146 3.55 -10.53 12.27
N THR A 147 3.74 -11.39 13.27
CA THR A 147 5.01 -12.09 13.47
C THR A 147 4.82 -13.45 14.11
N ALA A 148 5.73 -14.37 13.83
CA ALA A 148 5.78 -15.70 14.41
C ALA A 148 7.24 -16.16 14.54
N ASP A 149 7.46 -17.15 15.40
CA ASP A 149 8.75 -17.82 15.48
C ASP A 149 8.97 -18.74 14.28
N ALA A 150 10.17 -18.64 13.71
CA ALA A 150 10.61 -19.50 12.63
C ALA A 150 10.71 -20.99 13.06
N ASN A 151 10.52 -21.87 12.08
CA ASN A 151 10.70 -23.31 12.22
C ASN A 151 11.27 -23.90 10.92
N GLU A 152 11.37 -25.23 10.85
CA GLU A 152 11.94 -25.92 9.67
C GLU A 152 11.09 -25.73 8.41
N GLN A 153 9.76 -25.62 8.55
CA GLN A 153 8.84 -25.44 7.43
C GLN A 153 8.76 -23.97 6.98
N ILE A 154 8.85 -23.03 7.92
CA ILE A 154 8.77 -21.59 7.70
C ILE A 154 10.02 -20.95 8.30
N PRO A 155 11.11 -20.84 7.52
CA PRO A 155 12.36 -20.26 8.00
C PRO A 155 12.21 -18.75 8.22
N PRO A 156 13.18 -18.09 8.90
CA PRO A 156 13.17 -16.64 9.03
C PRO A 156 13.12 -15.96 7.66
N ALA A 157 12.27 -14.95 7.54
CA ALA A 157 12.04 -14.21 6.31
C ALA A 157 12.15 -12.70 6.59
N PRO A 158 13.38 -12.17 6.63
CA PRO A 158 13.60 -10.75 6.87
C PRO A 158 12.95 -9.91 5.79
N THR A 159 12.26 -8.86 6.21
CA THR A 159 11.47 -8.00 5.32
C THR A 159 11.99 -6.57 5.39
N ASP A 160 11.91 -5.85 4.27
CA ASP A 160 12.23 -4.43 4.23
C ASP A 160 10.93 -3.64 4.37
N ILE A 161 10.91 -2.67 5.29
CA ILE A 161 9.71 -1.94 5.70
C ILE A 161 9.99 -0.45 5.61
N HIS A 162 9.10 0.27 4.94
CA HIS A 162 8.97 1.71 5.09
C HIS A 162 8.05 2.00 6.28
N LEU A 163 8.62 2.63 7.31
CA LEU A 163 7.97 3.03 8.53
C LEU A 163 7.80 4.55 8.61
N TYR A 164 6.57 5.04 8.39
CA TYR A 164 6.23 6.45 8.59
C TYR A 164 5.92 6.76 10.05
N VAL A 165 6.60 7.78 10.58
CA VAL A 165 6.48 8.25 11.97
C VAL A 165 6.44 9.77 12.04
N ASN A 166 5.90 10.28 13.15
CA ASN A 166 5.83 11.72 13.39
C ASN A 166 7.20 12.38 13.58
N ASP A 167 8.18 11.63 14.09
CA ASP A 167 9.55 12.09 14.32
C ASP A 167 10.55 10.98 13.99
N ALA A 168 11.15 11.07 12.80
CA ALA A 168 12.09 10.11 12.28
C ALA A 168 13.38 10.09 13.11
N ASP A 169 13.91 11.24 13.52
CA ASP A 169 15.14 11.34 14.30
C ASP A 169 14.98 10.69 15.66
N ALA A 170 13.93 11.03 16.41
CA ALA A 170 13.68 10.43 17.72
C ALA A 170 13.44 8.92 17.63
N THR A 171 12.71 8.47 16.61
CA THR A 171 12.43 7.03 16.40
C THR A 171 13.70 6.28 16.01
N PHE A 172 14.54 6.87 15.15
CA PHE A 172 15.82 6.32 14.75
C PHE A 172 16.74 6.14 15.96
N ASP A 173 16.87 7.16 16.82
CA ASP A 173 17.70 7.07 18.01
C ASP A 173 17.18 6.04 19.02
N ARG A 174 15.86 5.90 19.19
CA ARG A 174 15.26 4.80 20.00
C ARG A 174 15.61 3.43 19.43
N ALA A 175 15.56 3.26 18.11
CA ALA A 175 15.89 2.01 17.45
C ALA A 175 17.38 1.64 17.62
N LEU A 176 18.29 2.62 17.50
CA LEU A 176 19.72 2.41 17.80
C LEU A 176 19.92 1.99 19.27
N ALA A 177 19.27 2.67 20.22
CA ALA A 177 19.31 2.30 21.63
C ALA A 177 18.71 0.90 21.90
N ALA A 178 17.79 0.44 21.05
CA ALA A 178 17.21 -0.89 21.11
C ALA A 178 18.09 -1.99 20.50
N GLY A 179 19.20 -1.62 19.84
CA GLY A 179 20.20 -2.54 19.28
C GLY A 179 20.27 -2.55 17.75
N ALA A 180 19.52 -1.70 17.05
CA ALA A 180 19.61 -1.61 15.59
C ALA A 180 20.95 -1.00 15.13
N ALA A 181 21.36 -1.35 13.90
CA ALA A 181 22.52 -0.79 13.24
C ALA A 181 22.09 0.28 12.21
N SER A 182 22.67 1.48 12.30
CA SER A 182 22.46 2.54 11.32
C SER A 182 23.02 2.13 9.96
N ILE A 183 22.23 2.28 8.89
CA ILE A 183 22.73 2.32 7.52
C ILE A 183 23.08 3.77 7.19
N TYR A 184 22.10 4.67 7.32
CA TYR A 184 22.31 6.12 7.29
C TYR A 184 21.27 6.84 8.16
N ARG A 185 21.68 7.91 8.81
CA ARG A 185 20.81 8.72 9.68
C ARG A 185 19.76 9.47 8.87
N PRO A 186 18.62 9.86 9.48
CA PRO A 186 17.63 10.68 8.83
C PRO A 186 18.27 11.93 8.19
N THR A 187 17.92 12.18 6.93
CA THR A 187 18.39 13.32 6.14
C THR A 187 17.21 14.00 5.43
N ASP A 188 17.35 15.29 5.10
CA ASP A 188 16.42 16.03 4.24
C ASP A 188 16.81 15.96 2.75
N GLU A 189 17.93 15.31 2.45
CA GLU A 189 18.49 15.20 1.10
C GLU A 189 17.85 14.04 0.30
N HIS A 190 16.95 13.28 0.90
CA HIS A 190 16.30 12.15 0.24
C HIS A 190 15.41 12.66 -0.92
N PRO A 191 15.43 11.99 -2.10
CA PRO A 191 14.66 12.45 -3.27
C PRO A 191 13.15 12.53 -3.07
N SER A 192 12.57 11.80 -2.10
CA SER A 192 11.14 11.93 -1.76
C SER A 192 10.79 13.28 -1.10
N GLY A 193 11.79 13.99 -0.58
CA GLY A 193 11.62 15.19 0.23
C GLY A 193 11.31 14.94 1.70
N ASP A 194 11.06 13.69 2.09
CA ASP A 194 10.81 13.31 3.48
C ASP A 194 12.08 13.39 4.32
N ARG A 195 11.90 13.55 5.63
CA ARG A 195 12.99 13.36 6.60
C ARG A 195 13.20 11.85 6.75
N TRP A 196 14.19 11.29 6.07
CA TRP A 196 14.29 9.85 5.82
C TRP A 196 15.64 9.27 6.24
N GLY A 197 15.63 8.21 7.04
CA GLY A 197 16.81 7.42 7.43
C GLY A 197 16.62 5.92 7.21
N ALA A 198 17.70 5.14 7.28
CA ALA A 198 17.62 3.68 7.19
C ALA A 198 18.48 2.96 8.24
N LEU A 199 17.94 1.87 8.78
CA LEU A 199 18.63 0.99 9.74
C LEU A 199 18.29 -0.48 9.50
N THR A 200 19.08 -1.36 10.10
CA THR A 200 18.83 -2.81 10.15
C THR A 200 18.64 -3.24 11.60
N ASP A 201 17.63 -4.05 11.89
CA ASP A 201 17.40 -4.59 13.23
C ASP A 201 18.22 -5.86 13.52
N LEU A 202 18.04 -6.41 14.72
CA LEU A 202 18.74 -7.61 15.21
C LEU A 202 18.31 -8.90 14.50
N PHE A 203 17.23 -8.86 13.71
CA PHE A 203 16.60 -10.00 13.05
C PHE A 203 16.81 -9.96 11.52
N GLY A 204 17.54 -8.96 11.02
CA GLY A 204 17.88 -8.79 9.61
C GLY A 204 16.85 -8.00 8.80
N ASN A 205 15.79 -7.47 9.42
CA ASN A 205 14.85 -6.59 8.75
C ASN A 205 15.49 -5.22 8.55
N ARG A 206 15.17 -4.58 7.42
CA ARG A 206 15.61 -3.22 7.12
C ARG A 206 14.43 -2.28 7.26
N TRP A 207 14.67 -1.13 7.88
CA TRP A 207 13.66 -0.14 8.19
C TRP A 207 14.05 1.18 7.56
N TYR A 208 13.22 1.69 6.67
CA TYR A 208 13.26 3.06 6.17
C TYR A 208 12.35 3.91 7.05
N ILE A 209 12.93 4.70 7.93
CA ILE A 209 12.18 5.50 8.91
C ILE A 209 12.03 6.91 8.35
N ALA A 210 10.80 7.33 8.11
CA ALA A 210 10.51 8.60 7.48
C ALA A 210 9.48 9.44 8.25
N THR A 211 9.69 10.75 8.27
CA THR A 211 8.64 11.72 8.59
C THR A 211 8.23 12.44 7.32
N PRO A 212 6.96 12.33 6.91
CA PRO A 212 6.53 12.80 5.61
C PRO A 212 6.49 14.34 5.57
N LYS A 213 6.98 14.94 4.48
CA LYS A 213 6.85 16.40 4.25
C LYS A 213 5.68 16.70 3.32
N GLY A 214 4.52 16.99 3.89
CA GLY A 214 3.33 17.45 3.15
C GLY A 214 2.27 16.38 2.90
N TRP A 215 2.43 15.18 3.45
CA TRP A 215 1.42 14.12 3.44
C TRP A 215 1.17 13.61 4.86
N THR A 216 -0.06 13.75 5.38
CA THR A 216 -0.38 13.37 6.77
C THR A 216 -0.83 11.92 6.87
N PRO A 217 -0.34 11.13 7.85
CA PRO A 217 -0.91 9.83 8.18
C PRO A 217 -2.40 9.96 8.54
N GLY A 218 -3.23 9.03 8.08
CA GLY A 218 -4.68 9.07 8.32
C GLY A 218 -5.47 7.96 7.62
N PRO A 219 -6.80 7.87 7.81
CA PRO A 219 -7.63 6.82 7.22
C PRO A 219 -7.56 6.76 5.69
N GLU A 220 -7.33 7.91 5.05
CA GLU A 220 -7.12 8.11 3.60
C GLU A 220 -5.67 8.55 3.27
N GLY A 221 -4.77 8.55 4.27
CA GLY A 221 -3.37 8.96 4.15
C GLY A 221 -2.41 7.77 4.24
N LEU A 222 -1.10 8.05 4.40
CA LEU A 222 -0.07 7.02 4.55
C LEU A 222 -0.41 6.02 5.65
N ARG A 223 -0.15 4.74 5.35
CA ARG A 223 -0.06 3.72 6.39
C ARG A 223 1.32 3.79 7.01
N SER A 224 1.39 3.70 8.33
CA SER A 224 2.62 3.75 9.09
C SER A 224 3.55 2.63 8.67
N VAL A 225 3.02 1.42 8.43
CA VAL A 225 3.81 0.24 8.08
C VAL A 225 3.53 -0.12 6.62
N GLN A 226 4.54 -0.07 5.77
CA GLN A 226 4.44 -0.43 4.35
C GLN A 226 5.56 -1.40 3.98
N PRO A 227 5.25 -2.58 3.41
CA PRO A 227 6.28 -3.43 2.84
C PRO A 227 7.02 -2.72 1.70
N TYR A 228 8.32 -2.95 1.62
CA TYR A 228 9.17 -2.52 0.52
C TYR A 228 9.81 -3.76 -0.12
N LEU A 229 9.47 -4.05 -1.38
CA LEU A 229 10.03 -5.17 -2.13
C LEU A 229 11.09 -4.69 -3.13
N HIS A 230 12.33 -5.12 -2.92
CA HIS A 230 13.38 -5.01 -3.93
C HIS A 230 13.30 -6.21 -4.87
N LEU A 231 13.09 -6.00 -6.16
CA LEU A 231 12.77 -7.08 -7.09
C LEU A 231 13.68 -7.07 -8.32
N ARG A 232 13.93 -8.25 -8.88
CA ARG A 232 14.47 -8.33 -10.24
C ARG A 232 13.30 -8.26 -11.21
N GLU A 233 13.43 -7.42 -12.23
CA GLU A 233 12.38 -7.16 -13.21
C GLU A 233 11.09 -6.65 -12.55
N ALA A 234 11.22 -5.65 -11.67
CA ALA A 234 10.13 -5.15 -10.82
C ALA A 234 8.85 -4.76 -11.59
N HIS A 235 8.98 -4.34 -12.85
CA HIS A 235 7.85 -4.07 -13.74
C HIS A 235 6.91 -5.28 -13.94
N LYS A 236 7.43 -6.52 -13.86
CA LYS A 236 6.61 -7.73 -13.96
C LYS A 236 5.81 -7.99 -12.69
N MET A 237 6.32 -7.58 -11.52
CA MET A 237 5.58 -7.68 -10.27
C MET A 237 4.36 -6.75 -10.26
N ILE A 238 4.52 -5.54 -10.80
CA ILE A 238 3.42 -4.59 -10.95
C ILE A 238 2.28 -5.25 -11.74
N LEU A 239 2.58 -5.79 -12.93
CA LEU A 239 1.60 -6.50 -13.76
C LEU A 239 0.97 -7.72 -13.04
N PHE A 240 1.77 -8.46 -12.28
CA PHE A 240 1.27 -9.58 -11.48
C PHE A 240 0.26 -9.09 -10.44
N MET A 241 0.57 -8.05 -9.67
CA MET A 241 -0.32 -7.55 -8.61
C MET A 241 -1.60 -6.91 -9.18
N GLU A 242 -1.52 -6.23 -10.32
CA GLU A 242 -2.70 -5.73 -11.03
C GLU A 242 -3.62 -6.89 -11.42
N ALA A 243 -3.07 -7.94 -12.03
CA ALA A 243 -3.84 -9.10 -12.50
C ALA A 243 -4.36 -9.99 -11.36
N ALA A 244 -3.54 -10.22 -10.32
CA ALA A 244 -3.83 -11.14 -9.23
C ALA A 244 -4.69 -10.51 -8.14
N PHE A 245 -4.44 -9.25 -7.80
CA PHE A 245 -4.99 -8.60 -6.60
C PHE A 245 -5.83 -7.37 -6.93
N GLY A 246 -5.91 -6.96 -8.20
CA GLY A 246 -6.53 -5.70 -8.59
C GLY A 246 -5.78 -4.50 -8.00
N ALA A 247 -4.46 -4.61 -7.83
CA ALA A 247 -3.64 -3.53 -7.31
C ALA A 247 -3.67 -2.32 -8.25
N GLU A 248 -3.56 -1.12 -7.68
CA GLU A 248 -3.56 0.14 -8.42
C GLU A 248 -2.17 0.80 -8.34
N GLU A 249 -1.62 1.21 -9.49
CA GLU A 249 -0.43 2.05 -9.53
C GLU A 249 -0.73 3.46 -9.01
N MET A 250 -0.12 3.83 -7.89
CA MET A 250 -0.24 5.20 -7.34
C MET A 250 0.84 6.14 -7.89
N GLY A 251 1.97 5.56 -8.30
CA GLY A 251 3.07 6.27 -8.95
C GLY A 251 4.19 5.30 -9.29
N VAL A 252 4.71 5.38 -10.51
CA VAL A 252 5.82 4.56 -11.00
C VAL A 252 6.88 5.46 -11.62
N HIS A 253 8.05 5.50 -10.99
CA HIS A 253 9.22 6.21 -11.46
C HIS A 253 10.18 5.23 -12.10
N LYS A 254 10.53 5.48 -13.37
CA LYS A 254 11.46 4.64 -14.12
C LYS A 254 12.74 5.41 -14.45
N SER A 255 13.85 4.69 -14.49
CA SER A 255 15.11 5.22 -15.05
C SER A 255 14.97 5.42 -16.56
N PRO A 256 15.88 6.16 -17.22
CA PRO A 256 15.91 6.28 -18.68
C PRO A 256 16.00 4.91 -19.39
N GLU A 257 16.62 3.92 -18.75
CA GLU A 257 16.74 2.54 -19.23
C GLU A 257 15.49 1.69 -18.95
N GLY A 258 14.44 2.28 -18.38
CA GLY A 258 13.14 1.64 -18.15
C GLY A 258 13.03 0.80 -16.87
N ARG A 259 14.07 0.77 -16.03
CA ARG A 259 14.02 0.06 -14.74
C ARG A 259 13.14 0.81 -13.75
N VAL A 260 12.39 0.09 -12.93
CA VAL A 260 11.58 0.72 -11.86
C VAL A 260 12.55 1.21 -10.79
N VAL A 261 12.66 2.53 -10.64
CA VAL A 261 13.45 3.17 -9.58
C VAL A 261 12.65 3.20 -8.29
N HIS A 262 11.35 3.43 -8.40
CA HIS A 262 10.40 3.38 -7.29
C HIS A 262 8.99 3.24 -7.83
N ALA A 263 8.17 2.42 -7.21
CA ALA A 263 6.75 2.31 -7.48
C ALA A 263 5.99 2.18 -6.16
N THR A 264 4.87 2.89 -6.06
CA THR A 264 3.92 2.70 -4.96
C THR A 264 2.66 2.04 -5.51
N MET A 265 2.33 0.89 -4.94
CA MET A 265 1.21 0.05 -5.36
C MET A 265 0.18 -0.02 -4.23
N ARG A 266 -1.09 0.17 -4.57
CA ARG A 266 -2.20 0.14 -3.62
C ARG A 266 -3.00 -1.14 -3.77
N ILE A 267 -3.29 -1.81 -2.65
CA ILE A 267 -4.32 -2.86 -2.56
C ILE A 267 -5.30 -2.41 -1.49
N GLY A 268 -6.57 -2.25 -1.86
CA GLY A 268 -7.60 -1.74 -0.95
C GLY A 268 -7.20 -0.40 -0.31
N ASN A 269 -7.05 -0.37 1.01
CA ASN A 269 -6.74 0.84 1.77
C ASN A 269 -5.25 0.96 2.20
N ALA A 270 -4.36 0.12 1.68
CA ALA A 270 -2.95 0.07 2.05
C ALA A 270 -2.04 0.14 0.82
N THR A 271 -0.80 0.55 1.04
CA THR A 271 0.23 0.64 0.00
C THR A 271 1.44 -0.21 0.36
N LEU A 272 2.16 -0.63 -0.69
CA LEU A 272 3.50 -1.17 -0.61
C LEU A 272 4.39 -0.47 -1.64
N GLU A 273 5.69 -0.56 -1.42
CA GLU A 273 6.71 0.04 -2.28
C GLU A 273 7.49 -1.06 -3.01
N ILE A 274 7.89 -0.76 -4.24
CA ILE A 274 8.65 -1.65 -5.11
C ILE A 274 9.75 -0.86 -5.80
N ASP A 275 10.94 -1.44 -5.87
CA ASP A 275 11.99 -0.97 -6.77
C ASP A 275 12.73 -2.13 -7.43
N GLU A 276 13.66 -1.78 -8.31
CA GLU A 276 14.62 -2.74 -8.86
C GLU A 276 15.77 -3.00 -7.87
N ALA A 277 16.06 -4.28 -7.66
CA ALA A 277 17.20 -4.71 -6.87
C ALA A 277 18.53 -4.18 -7.42
N HIS A 278 19.37 -3.66 -6.54
CA HIS A 278 20.66 -3.05 -6.88
C HIS A 278 21.63 -3.06 -5.68
N GLY A 279 22.93 -3.20 -5.93
CA GLY A 279 23.94 -3.16 -4.86
C GLY A 279 23.61 -4.12 -3.71
N GLU A 280 23.49 -3.60 -2.48
CA GLU A 280 23.09 -4.32 -1.26
C GLU A 280 21.57 -4.52 -1.11
N TYR A 281 20.76 -3.88 -1.94
CA TYR A 281 19.31 -4.01 -2.00
C TYR A 281 18.95 -5.15 -2.95
N GLN A 282 19.14 -6.38 -2.46
CA GLN A 282 18.82 -7.60 -3.20
C GLN A 282 17.43 -8.12 -2.81
N PRO A 283 16.78 -8.94 -3.67
CA PRO A 283 15.47 -9.49 -3.35
C PRO A 283 15.49 -10.31 -2.07
N LYS A 284 14.51 -10.03 -1.20
CA LYS A 284 14.22 -10.78 0.02
C LYS A 284 12.78 -11.27 -0.04
N PRO A 285 12.54 -12.52 -0.50
CA PRO A 285 11.22 -13.09 -0.45
C PRO A 285 10.62 -12.99 0.95
N CYS A 286 9.45 -12.39 1.06
CA CYS A 286 8.78 -12.13 2.33
C CYS A 286 7.40 -12.78 2.39
N HIS A 287 6.73 -12.64 3.53
CA HIS A 287 5.35 -13.07 3.71
C HIS A 287 4.46 -11.85 3.94
N LEU A 288 3.33 -11.81 3.27
CA LEU A 288 2.37 -10.70 3.33
C LEU A 288 0.97 -11.26 3.53
N HIS A 289 0.25 -10.73 4.51
CA HIS A 289 -1.19 -10.92 4.63
C HIS A 289 -1.89 -9.78 3.92
N ILE A 290 -2.80 -10.10 3.01
CA ILE A 290 -3.69 -9.12 2.40
C ILE A 290 -5.14 -9.47 2.68
N PHE A 291 -5.93 -8.43 2.96
CA PHE A 291 -7.37 -8.57 3.05
C PHE A 291 -8.02 -8.20 1.73
N VAL A 292 -8.85 -9.11 1.24
CA VAL A 292 -9.56 -8.97 -0.03
C VAL A 292 -11.05 -9.27 0.16
N PRO A 293 -11.93 -8.70 -0.67
CA PRO A 293 -13.37 -8.95 -0.56
C PRO A 293 -13.77 -10.42 -0.73
N ASP A 294 -13.00 -11.20 -1.50
CA ASP A 294 -13.25 -12.61 -1.79
C ASP A 294 -11.93 -13.36 -1.98
N ALA A 295 -11.49 -14.07 -0.93
CA ALA A 295 -10.23 -14.81 -0.92
C ALA A 295 -10.18 -15.93 -1.97
N ASP A 296 -11.30 -16.60 -2.25
CA ASP A 296 -11.37 -17.69 -3.23
C ASP A 296 -11.22 -17.16 -4.65
N ALA A 297 -11.90 -16.04 -4.97
CA ALA A 297 -11.78 -15.37 -6.26
C ALA A 297 -10.37 -14.82 -6.48
N THR A 298 -9.80 -14.12 -5.49
CA THR A 298 -8.43 -13.60 -5.57
C THR A 298 -7.40 -14.73 -5.69
N TYR A 299 -7.60 -15.85 -4.99
CA TYR A 299 -6.74 -17.03 -5.11
C TYR A 299 -6.74 -17.57 -6.55
N ALA A 300 -7.92 -17.74 -7.16
CA ALA A 300 -8.03 -18.19 -8.54
C ALA A 300 -7.38 -17.21 -9.53
N GLN A 301 -7.56 -15.89 -9.32
CA GLN A 301 -6.91 -14.84 -10.12
C GLN A 301 -5.39 -14.91 -10.01
N ALA A 302 -4.85 -15.05 -8.80
CA ALA A 302 -3.42 -15.16 -8.57
C ALA A 302 -2.81 -16.38 -9.27
N LEU A 303 -3.47 -17.54 -9.22
CA LEU A 303 -3.04 -18.72 -9.98
C LEU A 303 -3.07 -18.47 -11.51
N GLY A 304 -4.11 -17.82 -12.01
CA GLY A 304 -4.21 -17.41 -13.41
C GLY A 304 -3.12 -16.42 -13.84
N ALA A 305 -2.65 -15.58 -12.92
CA ALA A 305 -1.55 -14.63 -13.11
C ALA A 305 -0.15 -15.27 -12.95
N GLY A 306 -0.07 -16.59 -12.70
CA GLY A 306 1.19 -17.34 -12.63
C GLY A 306 1.71 -17.59 -11.21
N ALA A 307 0.93 -17.31 -10.17
CA ALA A 307 1.28 -17.76 -8.82
C ALA A 307 1.13 -19.28 -8.69
N THR A 308 1.77 -19.84 -7.66
CA THR A 308 1.62 -21.24 -7.27
C THR A 308 0.84 -21.34 -5.97
N SER A 309 0.07 -22.42 -5.81
CA SER A 309 -0.68 -22.67 -4.58
C SER A 309 0.27 -23.01 -3.43
N VAL A 310 0.10 -22.34 -2.29
CA VAL A 310 0.71 -22.71 -1.01
C VAL A 310 -0.34 -23.37 -0.12
N GLU A 311 -1.52 -22.78 -0.02
CA GLU A 311 -2.65 -23.33 0.70
C GLU A 311 -3.96 -23.00 -0.04
N PRO A 312 -4.82 -23.99 -0.35
CA PRO A 312 -6.11 -23.71 -0.97
C PRO A 312 -7.04 -22.96 0.01
N PRO A 313 -8.02 -22.20 -0.51
CA PRO A 313 -8.98 -21.48 0.33
C PRO A 313 -9.67 -22.38 1.36
N THR A 314 -9.56 -22.01 2.64
CA THR A 314 -10.15 -22.74 3.77
C THR A 314 -10.69 -21.78 4.85
N ASP A 315 -11.72 -22.21 5.57
CA ASP A 315 -12.25 -21.47 6.73
C ASP A 315 -11.33 -21.71 7.92
N LYS A 316 -10.85 -20.63 8.50
CA LYS A 316 -9.94 -20.68 9.64
C LYS A 316 -10.72 -20.59 10.96
N PRO A 317 -10.21 -21.22 12.04
CA PRO A 317 -10.88 -21.21 13.35
C PRO A 317 -10.99 -19.82 13.97
N TYR A 318 -10.18 -18.86 13.51
CA TYR A 318 -10.18 -17.46 13.96
C TYR A 318 -11.05 -16.53 13.10
N GLY A 319 -11.95 -17.08 12.27
CA GLY A 319 -13.01 -16.29 11.64
C GLY A 319 -12.68 -15.72 10.26
N ASP A 320 -11.53 -16.03 9.69
CA ASP A 320 -11.18 -15.65 8.31
C ASP A 320 -11.40 -16.82 7.34
N ARG A 321 -11.81 -16.51 6.12
CA ARG A 321 -11.61 -17.35 4.95
C ARG A 321 -10.23 -17.01 4.40
N SER A 322 -9.31 -17.97 4.39
CA SER A 322 -7.91 -17.72 4.03
C SER A 322 -7.40 -18.68 2.97
N ALA A 323 -6.56 -18.18 2.08
CA ALA A 323 -5.79 -18.96 1.10
C ALA A 323 -4.34 -18.47 1.04
N GLY A 324 -3.42 -19.28 0.53
CA GLY A 324 -2.01 -18.93 0.38
C GLY A 324 -1.53 -19.16 -1.04
N VAL A 325 -0.81 -18.18 -1.61
CA VAL A 325 -0.14 -18.31 -2.91
C VAL A 325 1.30 -17.83 -2.82
N LYS A 326 2.17 -18.39 -3.66
CA LYS A 326 3.54 -17.91 -3.85
C LYS A 326 3.66 -17.29 -5.24
N ASP A 327 4.07 -16.03 -5.29
CA ASP A 327 4.22 -15.30 -6.54
C ASP A 327 5.46 -15.76 -7.34
N PRO A 328 5.61 -15.33 -8.61
CA PRO A 328 6.77 -15.67 -9.43
C PRO A 328 8.14 -15.16 -8.91
N PHE A 329 8.15 -14.22 -7.97
CA PHE A 329 9.35 -13.61 -7.39
C PHE A 329 9.73 -14.24 -6.05
N GLY A 330 8.90 -15.15 -5.56
CA GLY A 330 9.14 -15.95 -4.36
C GLY A 330 8.43 -15.46 -3.11
N ASN A 331 7.71 -14.32 -3.14
CA ASN A 331 6.98 -13.86 -1.96
C ASN A 331 5.73 -14.72 -1.75
N THR A 332 5.36 -14.90 -0.49
CA THR A 332 4.16 -15.64 -0.10
C THR A 332 3.08 -14.67 0.33
N TRP A 333 1.91 -14.79 -0.28
CA TRP A 333 0.75 -13.95 -0.03
C TRP A 333 -0.36 -14.79 0.58
N TYR A 334 -0.82 -14.40 1.75
CA TYR A 334 -2.00 -14.98 2.38
C TYR A 334 -3.19 -14.05 2.17
N LEU A 335 -4.18 -14.58 1.49
CA LEU A 335 -5.37 -13.88 1.01
C LEU A 335 -6.49 -14.13 2.03
N ASN A 336 -6.97 -13.08 2.67
CA ASN A 336 -7.92 -13.19 3.79
C ASN A 336 -9.21 -12.43 3.50
N THR A 337 -10.34 -13.04 3.85
CA THR A 337 -11.65 -12.39 3.91
C THR A 337 -12.24 -12.65 5.29
N PHE A 338 -12.42 -11.60 6.08
CA PHE A 338 -13.03 -11.72 7.41
C PHE A 338 -14.51 -12.08 7.29
N LEU A 339 -14.92 -13.15 7.96
CA LEU A 339 -16.28 -13.69 7.89
C LEU A 339 -17.23 -13.06 8.92
N GLY A 340 -16.74 -12.13 9.75
CA GLY A 340 -17.58 -11.38 10.68
C GLY A 340 -18.06 -12.17 11.91
N ARG A 341 -17.40 -13.28 12.25
CA ARG A 341 -17.74 -14.17 13.36
C ARG A 341 -16.58 -14.35 14.32
#